data_AF-A0A1G6G2X7-F1
#
_entry.id   AF-A0A1G6G2X7-F1
#
_cell.length_a   1.000
_cell.length_b   1.000
_cell.length_c   1.000
_cell.angle_alpha   90.00
_cell.angle_beta   90.00
_cell.angle_gamma   90.00
#
_symmetry.space_group_name_H-M   'P 1'
#
loop_
_entity.id
_entity.type
_entity.pdbx_description
1 polymer ?
#
loop_
_entity_poly.entity_id
_entity_poly.type
_entity_poly.pdbx_seq_one_letter_code
_entity_poly.pdbx_strand_id
1 'polypeptide(L)'
;MEIQKTCKLCGKPFIAHKITSLYCSHSCINKAYKAKKRQEKIQLYLESEQPSPLPNTDLLRDKFYLSPNDVAKLLDVSLATVYRYMCTGIVKALKIRARTRIRRSDLESLFDNAPSYKKRSYGRKEKIEYYTINEILEKYKITKKALYRRCNLYGIEKIQENNRVYYNKASIEKNFAELIEDIDMEIYYTPEDIMEKYSMTRAAVATFALRYNVPRKNRHHEVYYLKSAIDGAKERGNKIDPNYYTYDDIKEKYGFTTINISYYVNKYDIKRYKDGVRTMVNKEDFDQIIRRQKDGIGKEEKAQIDNSKKEEKSEPFVVPEGYYTADMIAETYSMTRKNVWVVTRKQNIPRIVVKNNNCYEKEAVDTYFSKYQVSEEVSEWLTGKQVEKQYAMTKDGRASFIRRHNIPSKINNGIHYYSKDHIDKVKSQGFDNKDKYYSVVEAMEKYNLRRDEVYSYIRYNTIQKMKIGNSIYILMDDFDKIIQKKLGE
;
A
#
# COMPACT_ATOMS: atom_id res chain seq x y z
N MET A 1 -42.82 63.97 -15.61
CA MET A 1 -42.06 65.15 -16.07
C MET A 1 -41.20 64.71 -17.24
N GLU A 2 -41.44 65.27 -18.42
CA GLU A 2 -40.69 64.95 -19.63
C GLU A 2 -39.84 66.16 -20.01
N ILE A 3 -38.52 66.00 -20.03
CA ILE A 3 -37.57 67.08 -20.25
C ILE A 3 -36.79 66.76 -21.52
N GLN A 4 -36.82 67.65 -22.51
CA GLN A 4 -35.97 67.51 -23.70
C GLN A 4 -34.51 67.83 -23.32
N LYS A 5 -33.61 66.87 -23.54
CA LYS A 5 -32.18 66.99 -23.24
C LYS A 5 -31.33 66.54 -24.42
N THR A 6 -30.07 66.97 -24.46
CA THR A 6 -29.08 66.49 -25.44
C THR A 6 -28.22 65.38 -24.84
N CYS A 7 -28.01 64.30 -25.59
CA CYS A 7 -27.19 63.17 -25.14
C CYS A 7 -25.71 63.55 -25.07
N LYS A 8 -25.06 63.37 -23.92
CA LYS A 8 -23.63 63.68 -23.73
C LYS A 8 -22.66 62.87 -24.60
N LEU A 9 -23.10 61.75 -25.18
CA LEU A 9 -22.25 60.92 -26.03
C LEU A 9 -22.46 61.19 -27.53
N CYS A 10 -23.72 61.20 -28.00
CA CYS A 10 -24.02 61.28 -29.42
C CYS A 10 -24.61 62.63 -29.87
N GLY A 11 -24.79 63.57 -28.95
CA GLY A 11 -25.30 64.93 -29.23
C GLY A 11 -26.78 65.03 -29.59
N LYS A 12 -27.47 63.91 -29.85
CA LYS A 12 -28.87 63.92 -30.29
C LYS A 12 -29.82 64.37 -29.17
N PRO A 13 -30.86 65.17 -29.48
CA PRO A 13 -31.92 65.47 -28.53
C PRO A 13 -32.73 64.22 -28.20
N PHE A 14 -33.15 64.07 -26.94
CA PHE A 14 -33.99 62.98 -26.46
C PHE A 14 -34.88 63.44 -25.31
N ILE A 15 -35.98 62.72 -25.08
CA ILE A 15 -36.90 63.00 -23.98
C ILE A 15 -36.44 62.21 -22.76
N ALA A 16 -36.10 62.92 -21.68
CA ALA A 16 -35.68 62.35 -20.42
C ALA A 16 -36.83 62.36 -19.40
N HIS A 17 -37.13 61.18 -18.84
CA HIS A 17 -38.12 61.05 -17.75
C HIS A 17 -37.53 61.32 -16.35
N LYS A 18 -36.20 61.46 -16.24
CA LYS A 18 -35.47 61.74 -15.00
C LYS A 18 -34.47 62.89 -15.21
N ILE A 19 -34.31 63.74 -14.20
CA ILE A 19 -33.34 64.85 -14.23
C ILE A 19 -31.89 64.32 -14.28
N THR A 20 -31.63 63.11 -13.80
CA THR A 20 -30.29 62.49 -13.83
C THR A 20 -29.93 61.80 -15.15
N SER A 21 -30.87 61.66 -16.09
CA SER A 21 -30.59 61.03 -17.39
C SER A 21 -29.71 61.92 -18.26
N LEU A 22 -28.50 61.44 -18.59
CA LEU A 22 -27.49 62.14 -19.38
C LEU A 22 -27.37 61.64 -20.83
N TYR A 23 -27.99 60.51 -21.15
CA TYR A 23 -27.80 59.81 -22.42
C TYR A 23 -29.13 59.33 -22.99
N CYS A 24 -29.25 59.31 -24.32
CA CYS A 24 -30.50 58.96 -25.01
C CYS A 24 -30.83 57.46 -25.02
N SER A 25 -29.86 56.58 -24.75
CA SER A 25 -30.08 55.13 -24.78
C SER A 25 -29.06 54.38 -23.94
N HIS A 26 -29.39 53.14 -23.58
CA HIS A 26 -28.49 52.23 -22.85
C HIS A 26 -27.17 51.97 -23.62
N SER A 27 -27.20 52.00 -24.95
CA SER A 27 -26.00 51.90 -25.80
C SER A 27 -25.06 53.09 -25.57
N CYS A 28 -25.59 54.31 -25.48
CA CYS A 28 -24.80 55.50 -25.18
C CYS A 28 -24.25 55.50 -23.75
N ILE A 29 -25.04 55.00 -22.78
CA ILE A 29 -24.58 54.82 -21.39
C ILE A 29 -23.37 53.87 -21.35
N ASN A 30 -23.48 52.71 -21.99
CA ASN A 30 -22.41 51.70 -21.99
C ASN A 30 -21.13 52.20 -22.68
N LYS A 31 -21.25 52.92 -23.79
CA LYS A 31 -20.10 53.52 -24.49
C LYS A 31 -19.40 54.57 -23.62
N ALA A 32 -20.16 55.44 -22.95
CA ALA A 32 -19.59 56.44 -22.04
C ALA A 32 -18.91 55.79 -20.83
N TYR A 33 -19.50 54.75 -20.25
CA TYR A 33 -18.89 53.98 -19.15
C TYR A 33 -17.55 53.35 -19.56
N LYS A 34 -17.50 52.70 -20.73
CA LYS A 34 -16.27 52.09 -21.26
C LYS A 34 -15.18 53.13 -21.55
N ALA A 35 -15.56 54.30 -22.08
CA ALA A 35 -14.61 55.40 -22.34
C ALA A 35 -13.99 55.92 -21.03
N LYS A 36 -14.80 56.15 -20.00
CA LYS A 36 -14.32 56.56 -18.67
C LYS A 36 -13.34 55.54 -18.07
N LYS A 37 -13.70 54.24 -18.10
CA LYS A 37 -12.83 53.16 -17.62
C LYS A 37 -11.51 53.05 -18.40
N ARG A 38 -11.50 53.38 -19.70
CA ARG A 38 -10.27 53.43 -20.49
C ARG A 38 -9.38 54.60 -20.07
N GLN A 39 -9.95 55.78 -19.83
CA GLN A 39 -9.21 56.95 -19.34
C GLN A 39 -8.60 56.69 -17.95
N GLU A 40 -9.35 56.11 -17.02
CA GLU A 40 -8.84 55.72 -15.69
C GLU A 40 -7.61 54.80 -15.81
N LYS A 41 -7.63 53.82 -16.73
CA LYS A 41 -6.49 52.93 -16.97
C LYS A 41 -5.27 53.65 -17.55
N ILE A 42 -5.49 54.57 -18.49
CA ILE A 42 -4.40 55.37 -19.09
C ILE A 42 -3.76 56.26 -18.03
N GLN A 43 -4.56 56.88 -17.16
CA GLN A 43 -4.07 57.75 -16.10
C GLN A 43 -3.23 56.98 -15.07
N LEU A 44 -3.68 55.79 -14.65
CA LEU A 44 -2.90 54.90 -13.77
C LEU A 44 -1.56 54.49 -14.39
N TYR A 45 -1.54 54.24 -15.70
CA TYR A 45 -0.31 53.92 -16.42
C TYR A 45 0.65 55.12 -16.45
N LEU A 46 0.15 56.31 -16.76
CA LEU A 46 0.95 57.54 -16.77
C LEU A 46 1.52 57.89 -15.38
N GLU A 47 0.74 57.70 -14.31
CA GLU A 47 1.23 57.86 -12.94
C GLU A 47 2.33 56.84 -12.58
N SER A 48 2.27 55.62 -13.14
CA SER A 48 3.30 54.60 -12.91
C SER A 48 4.60 54.84 -13.68
N GLU A 49 4.55 55.62 -14.77
CA GLU A 49 5.74 55.98 -15.58
C GLU A 49 6.44 57.26 -15.10
N GLN A 50 5.84 58.05 -14.21
CA GLN A 50 6.52 59.22 -13.65
C GLN A 50 7.69 58.76 -12.75
N PRO A 51 8.95 59.09 -13.08
CA PRO A 51 10.09 58.71 -12.24
C PRO A 51 10.00 59.42 -10.89
N SER A 52 9.94 58.64 -9.81
CA SER A 52 10.06 59.19 -8.46
C SER A 52 11.39 59.93 -8.31
N PRO A 53 11.44 61.12 -7.69
CA PRO A 53 12.70 61.82 -7.44
C PRO A 53 13.69 60.92 -6.69
N LEU A 54 14.96 60.97 -7.09
CA LEU A 54 16.06 60.19 -6.53
C LEU A 54 16.02 60.28 -4.98
N PRO A 55 15.95 59.15 -4.25
CA PRO A 55 15.94 59.18 -2.80
C PRO A 55 17.28 59.73 -2.30
N ASN A 56 17.23 60.82 -1.54
CA ASN A 56 18.36 61.41 -0.83
C ASN A 56 19.14 60.33 -0.06
N THR A 57 20.30 59.92 -0.57
CA THR A 57 21.13 58.82 -0.05
C THR A 57 21.93 59.22 1.21
N ASP A 58 22.00 60.51 1.52
CA ASP A 58 22.80 61.03 2.65
C ASP A 58 22.29 60.58 4.03
N LEU A 59 20.98 60.33 4.20
CA LEU A 59 20.39 59.95 5.51
C LEU A 59 20.63 58.48 5.91
N LEU A 60 21.21 57.66 5.03
CA LEU A 60 21.48 56.23 5.27
C LEU A 60 22.92 55.98 5.74
N ARG A 61 23.82 56.97 5.61
CA ARG A 61 25.24 56.80 5.91
C ARG A 61 25.52 56.62 7.40
N ASP A 62 24.78 57.32 8.26
CA ASP A 62 25.08 57.39 9.71
C ASP A 62 24.24 56.44 10.59
N LYS A 63 23.42 55.57 9.99
CA LYS A 63 22.59 54.63 10.75
C LYS A 63 23.36 53.37 11.13
N PHE A 64 23.56 53.15 12.44
CA PHE A 64 24.14 51.92 12.99
C PHE A 64 23.23 50.68 12.84
N TYR A 65 21.91 50.88 12.86
CA TYR A 65 20.91 49.82 12.69
C TYR A 65 20.04 50.10 11.48
N LEU A 66 20.01 49.14 10.57
CA LEU A 66 19.33 49.21 9.28
C LEU A 66 18.02 48.43 9.34
N SER A 67 16.98 48.94 8.67
CA SER A 67 15.78 48.16 8.38
C SER A 67 15.99 47.29 7.13
N PRO A 68 15.16 46.25 6.90
CA PRO A 68 15.22 45.47 5.66
C PRO A 68 15.09 46.32 4.38
N ASN A 69 14.33 47.42 4.45
CA ASN A 69 14.23 48.39 3.34
C ASN A 69 15.52 49.17 3.12
N ASP A 70 16.22 49.53 4.21
CA ASP A 70 17.50 50.23 4.11
C ASP A 70 18.56 49.31 3.50
N VAL A 71 18.60 48.03 3.92
CA VAL A 71 19.50 47.02 3.36
C VAL A 71 19.19 46.73 1.90
N ALA A 72 17.91 46.66 1.52
CA ALA A 72 17.50 46.49 0.12
C ALA A 72 18.05 47.61 -0.78
N LYS A 73 18.00 48.86 -0.29
CA LYS A 73 18.57 50.02 -0.98
C LYS A 73 20.09 50.01 -1.04
N LEU A 74 20.76 49.61 0.05
CA LEU A 74 22.22 49.58 0.13
C LEU A 74 22.84 48.50 -0.77
N LEU A 75 22.21 47.33 -0.86
CA LEU A 75 22.69 46.21 -1.68
C LEU A 75 22.15 46.21 -3.11
N ASP A 76 21.26 47.16 -3.44
CA ASP A 76 20.52 47.21 -4.71
C ASP A 76 19.82 45.87 -5.05
N VAL A 77 19.07 45.33 -4.08
CA VAL A 77 18.32 44.08 -4.23
C VAL A 77 16.87 44.25 -3.79
N SER A 78 15.98 43.40 -4.31
CA SER A 78 14.58 43.43 -3.89
C SER A 78 14.42 43.11 -2.39
N LEU A 79 13.43 43.73 -1.75
CA LEU A 79 13.11 43.49 -0.34
C LEU A 79 12.89 42.00 -0.03
N ALA A 80 12.25 41.27 -0.95
CA ALA A 80 12.07 39.82 -0.85
C ALA A 80 13.40 39.06 -0.80
N THR A 81 14.42 39.53 -1.54
CA THR A 81 15.77 38.94 -1.51
C THR A 81 16.45 39.16 -0.17
N VAL A 82 16.29 40.35 0.43
CA VAL A 82 16.78 40.61 1.80
C VAL A 82 16.12 39.65 2.80
N TYR A 83 14.80 39.44 2.72
CA TYR A 83 14.12 38.44 3.56
C TYR A 83 14.64 37.03 3.33
N ARG A 84 14.91 36.63 2.08
CA ARG A 84 15.55 35.34 1.79
C ARG A 84 16.93 35.24 2.42
N TYR A 85 17.77 36.26 2.33
CA TYR A 85 19.10 36.27 2.95
C TYR A 85 19.04 36.17 4.48
N MET A 86 18.03 36.78 5.11
CA MET A 86 17.79 36.62 6.55
C MET A 86 17.35 35.19 6.88
N CYS A 87 16.44 34.60 6.10
CA CYS A 87 15.97 33.22 6.30
C CYS A 87 17.08 32.17 6.08
N THR A 88 17.96 32.37 5.09
CA THR A 88 19.12 31.49 4.84
C THR A 88 20.27 31.72 5.81
N GLY A 89 20.16 32.72 6.70
CA GLY A 89 21.21 33.06 7.68
C GLY A 89 22.43 33.76 7.09
N ILE A 90 22.35 34.24 5.83
CA ILE A 90 23.42 34.99 5.18
C ILE A 90 23.57 36.36 5.84
N VAL A 91 22.46 37.05 6.10
CA VAL A 91 22.44 38.34 6.82
C VAL A 91 21.89 38.13 8.22
N LYS A 92 22.68 38.44 9.25
CA LYS A 92 22.23 38.41 10.65
C LYS A 92 21.24 39.53 10.91
N ALA A 93 20.07 39.18 11.47
CA ALA A 93 19.01 40.13 11.75
C ALA A 93 18.33 39.81 13.09
N LEU A 94 17.92 40.86 13.80
CA LEU A 94 17.17 40.77 15.05
C LEU A 94 15.73 41.25 14.84
N LYS A 95 14.76 40.39 15.14
CA LYS A 95 13.33 40.75 15.13
C LYS A 95 12.90 41.16 16.54
N ILE A 96 12.56 42.43 16.73
CA ILE A 96 12.03 42.98 17.97
C ILE A 96 10.55 43.29 17.76
N ARG A 97 9.66 42.43 18.28
CA ARG A 97 8.21 42.48 18.05
C ARG A 97 7.89 42.55 16.54
N ALA A 98 7.37 43.69 16.08
CA ALA A 98 6.99 43.92 14.68
C ALA A 98 8.11 44.51 13.81
N ARG A 99 9.27 44.85 14.37
CA ARG A 99 10.36 45.53 13.64
C ARG A 99 11.59 44.65 13.54
N THR A 100 12.17 44.56 12.34
CA THR A 100 13.45 43.90 12.10
C THR A 100 14.57 44.94 12.05
N ARG A 101 15.70 44.65 12.70
CA ARG A 101 16.91 45.48 12.71
C ARG A 101 18.13 44.63 12.36
N ILE A 102 18.95 45.16 11.47
CA ILE A 102 20.19 44.56 10.99
C ILE A 102 21.31 45.51 11.44
N ARG A 103 22.35 44.99 12.09
CA ARG A 103 23.52 45.80 12.44
C ARG A 103 24.32 46.07 11.17
N ARG A 104 24.74 47.32 10.97
CA ARG A 104 25.57 47.69 9.82
C ARG A 104 26.90 46.92 9.80
N SER A 105 27.54 46.77 10.96
CA SER A 105 28.79 46.00 11.10
C SER A 105 28.64 44.53 10.68
N ASP A 106 27.48 43.90 10.98
CA ASP A 106 27.22 42.52 10.55
C ASP A 106 27.08 42.43 9.03
N LEU A 107 26.53 43.47 8.39
CA LEU A 107 26.42 43.54 6.93
C LEU A 107 27.79 43.81 6.27
N GLU A 108 28.62 44.67 6.87
CA GLU A 108 29.98 44.94 6.40
C GLU A 108 30.88 43.70 6.55
N SER A 109 30.75 42.98 7.67
CA SER A 109 31.48 41.72 7.91
C SER A 109 31.19 40.64 6.87
N LEU A 110 30.07 40.73 6.15
CA LEU A 110 29.74 39.81 5.06
C LEU A 110 30.66 40.00 3.85
N PHE A 111 31.08 41.24 3.60
CA PHE A 111 32.04 41.56 2.55
C PHE A 111 33.46 41.23 3.00
N ASP A 112 33.80 41.51 4.26
CA ASP A 112 35.12 41.21 4.82
C ASP A 112 35.42 39.70 4.84
N ASN A 113 34.40 38.87 5.10
CA ASN A 113 34.51 37.41 5.16
C ASN A 113 34.01 36.71 3.89
N ALA A 114 33.87 37.42 2.77
CA ALA A 114 33.29 36.85 1.55
C ALA A 114 34.21 35.76 0.95
N PRO A 115 33.67 34.59 0.57
CA PRO A 115 34.44 33.59 -0.16
C PRO A 115 34.85 34.11 -1.54
N SER A 116 35.93 33.56 -2.10
CA SER A 116 36.39 33.89 -3.45
C SER A 116 35.25 33.87 -4.47
N TYR A 117 35.15 34.89 -5.32
CA TYR A 117 34.08 35.02 -6.30
C TYR A 117 33.99 33.79 -7.21
N LYS A 118 32.86 33.08 -7.14
CA LYS A 118 32.57 31.93 -8.02
C LYS A 118 31.87 32.42 -9.29
N LYS A 119 32.56 32.36 -10.43
CA LYS A 119 31.97 32.67 -11.75
C LYS A 119 30.78 31.74 -12.00
N ARG A 120 29.62 32.30 -12.38
CA ARG A 120 28.45 31.51 -12.80
C ARG A 120 28.83 30.67 -14.03
N SER A 121 28.86 29.35 -13.89
CA SER A 121 29.10 28.46 -15.02
C SER A 121 27.81 28.27 -15.81
N TYR A 122 27.72 28.89 -16.99
CA TYR A 122 26.71 28.53 -17.98
C TYR A 122 27.23 27.34 -18.80
N GLY A 123 27.43 26.20 -18.15
CA GLY A 123 27.71 24.96 -18.86
C GLY A 123 26.51 24.63 -19.75
N ARG A 124 26.74 24.44 -21.06
CA ARG A 124 25.72 23.91 -21.97
C ARG A 124 25.40 22.50 -21.47
N LYS A 125 24.22 22.29 -20.86
CA LYS A 125 23.80 20.96 -20.42
C LYS A 125 23.86 20.02 -21.63
N GLU A 126 24.52 18.88 -21.47
CA GLU A 126 24.57 17.87 -22.53
C GLU A 126 23.15 17.50 -22.95
N LYS A 127 22.93 17.35 -24.26
CA LYS A 127 21.63 16.96 -24.80
C LYS A 127 21.41 15.49 -24.48
N ILE A 128 20.78 15.21 -23.34
CA ILE A 128 20.37 13.86 -22.97
C ILE A 128 19.27 13.43 -23.95
N GLU A 129 19.56 12.40 -24.75
CA GLU A 129 18.56 11.78 -25.62
C GLU A 129 17.68 10.83 -24.82
N TYR A 130 16.38 10.84 -25.13
CA TYR A 130 15.39 10.03 -24.44
C TYR A 130 14.72 9.07 -25.42
N TYR A 131 14.39 7.88 -24.92
CA TYR A 131 13.47 6.96 -25.58
C TYR A 131 12.05 7.11 -25.06
N THR A 132 11.09 7.03 -25.98
CA THR A 132 9.69 6.80 -25.67
C THR A 132 9.45 5.34 -25.31
N ILE A 133 8.33 5.06 -24.63
CA ILE A 133 7.94 3.66 -24.34
C ILE A 133 7.89 2.83 -25.63
N ASN A 134 7.22 3.31 -26.68
CA ASN A 134 7.00 2.52 -27.89
C ASN A 134 8.31 2.16 -28.60
N GLU A 135 9.26 3.10 -28.70
CA GLU A 135 10.59 2.84 -29.27
C GLU A 135 11.32 1.72 -28.50
N ILE A 136 11.21 1.69 -27.16
CA ILE A 136 11.82 0.63 -26.34
C ILE A 136 11.14 -0.71 -26.58
N LEU A 137 9.80 -0.74 -26.67
CA LEU A 137 9.06 -1.97 -26.93
C LEU A 137 9.40 -2.54 -28.32
N GLU A 138 9.53 -1.67 -29.33
CA GLU A 138 9.88 -2.06 -30.70
C GLU A 138 11.33 -2.53 -30.84
N LYS A 139 12.28 -1.83 -30.21
CA LYS A 139 13.72 -2.14 -30.28
C LYS A 139 14.07 -3.43 -29.55
N TYR A 140 13.56 -3.61 -28.32
CA TYR A 140 13.91 -4.74 -27.46
C TYR A 140 12.89 -5.89 -27.51
N LYS A 141 11.81 -5.75 -28.30
CA LYS A 141 10.73 -6.74 -28.45
C LYS A 141 10.22 -7.26 -27.09
N ILE A 142 10.02 -6.33 -26.16
CA ILE A 142 9.53 -6.62 -24.80
C ILE A 142 8.11 -6.09 -24.61
N THR A 143 7.41 -6.66 -23.62
CA THR A 143 6.11 -6.15 -23.19
C THR A 143 6.24 -4.95 -22.26
N LYS A 144 5.23 -4.08 -22.26
CA LYS A 144 5.18 -2.89 -21.38
C LYS A 144 5.35 -3.23 -19.89
N LYS A 145 4.84 -4.37 -19.46
CA LYS A 145 5.00 -4.87 -18.08
C LYS A 145 6.44 -5.26 -17.76
N ALA A 146 7.13 -5.89 -18.70
CA ALA A 146 8.55 -6.24 -18.57
C ALA A 146 9.42 -4.97 -18.50
N LEU A 147 9.14 -3.98 -19.34
CA LEU A 147 9.79 -2.67 -19.30
C LEU A 147 9.70 -2.04 -17.90
N TYR A 148 8.49 -1.90 -17.34
CA TYR A 148 8.32 -1.28 -16.02
C TYR A 148 9.01 -2.06 -14.90
N ARG A 149 8.93 -3.39 -14.91
CA ARG A 149 9.63 -4.23 -13.93
C ARG A 149 11.13 -4.02 -13.98
N ARG A 150 11.70 -3.96 -15.19
CA ARG A 150 13.14 -3.83 -15.39
C ARG A 150 13.63 -2.41 -15.07
N CYS A 151 12.88 -1.37 -15.44
CA CYS A 151 13.17 0.01 -15.00
C CYS A 151 13.13 0.14 -13.47
N ASN A 152 12.16 -0.47 -12.79
CA ASN A 152 12.09 -0.46 -11.33
C ASN A 152 13.25 -1.23 -10.69
N LEU A 153 13.67 -2.36 -11.29
CA LEU A 153 14.78 -3.17 -10.78
C LEU A 153 16.11 -2.42 -10.83
N TYR A 154 16.37 -1.71 -11.94
CA TYR A 154 17.62 -0.96 -12.15
C TYR A 154 17.55 0.50 -11.69
N GLY A 155 16.43 0.93 -11.08
CA GLY A 155 16.27 2.30 -10.60
C GLY A 155 16.31 3.35 -11.71
N ILE A 156 15.82 3.04 -12.91
CA ILE A 156 15.84 3.97 -14.05
C ILE A 156 14.72 4.99 -13.88
N GLU A 157 15.10 6.27 -13.77
CA GLU A 157 14.16 7.37 -13.62
C GLU A 157 13.26 7.52 -14.86
N LYS A 158 11.97 7.75 -14.61
CA LYS A 158 10.98 8.06 -15.63
C LYS A 158 10.77 9.56 -15.68
N ILE A 159 10.80 10.14 -16.87
CA ILE A 159 10.49 11.56 -17.09
C ILE A 159 9.13 11.63 -17.77
N GLN A 160 8.22 12.42 -17.21
CA GLN A 160 6.87 12.58 -17.74
C GLN A 160 6.71 13.99 -18.32
N GLU A 161 6.53 14.09 -19.63
CA GLU A 161 6.25 15.34 -20.34
C GLU A 161 4.98 15.18 -21.17
N ASN A 162 4.03 16.12 -21.03
CA ASN A 162 2.79 16.16 -21.82
C ASN A 162 2.06 14.80 -21.92
N ASN A 163 1.91 14.12 -20.78
CA ASN A 163 1.26 12.81 -20.65
C ASN A 163 2.00 11.62 -21.31
N ARG A 164 3.19 11.85 -21.88
CA ARG A 164 4.10 10.80 -22.39
C ARG A 164 5.21 10.53 -21.37
N VAL A 165 5.71 9.30 -21.39
CA VAL A 165 6.78 8.85 -20.49
C VAL A 165 8.03 8.55 -21.30
N TYR A 166 9.14 9.06 -20.81
CA TYR A 166 10.45 9.01 -21.43
C TYR A 166 11.46 8.39 -20.46
N TYR A 167 12.45 7.71 -21.02
CA TYR A 167 13.58 7.14 -20.30
C TYR A 167 14.89 7.57 -20.93
N ASN A 168 15.93 7.77 -20.13
CA ASN A 168 17.26 8.09 -20.65
C ASN A 168 17.77 6.95 -21.55
N LYS A 169 18.13 7.30 -22.79
CA LYS A 169 18.61 6.37 -23.81
C LYS A 169 19.83 5.56 -23.33
N ALA A 170 20.84 6.22 -22.77
CA ALA A 170 22.07 5.57 -22.30
C ALA A 170 21.79 4.56 -21.18
N SER A 171 20.89 4.90 -20.25
CA SER A 171 20.49 4.01 -19.17
C SER A 171 19.74 2.78 -19.67
N ILE A 172 18.88 2.94 -20.70
CA ILE A 172 18.17 1.82 -21.31
C ILE A 172 19.14 0.92 -22.07
N GLU A 173 20.00 1.48 -22.93
CA GLU A 173 20.94 0.68 -23.72
C GLU A 173 21.86 -0.18 -22.86
N LYS A 174 22.39 0.39 -21.76
CA LYS A 174 23.23 -0.36 -20.81
C LYS A 174 22.48 -1.51 -20.12
N ASN A 175 21.25 -1.30 -19.67
CA ASN A 175 20.51 -2.27 -18.84
C ASN A 175 19.67 -3.28 -19.65
N PHE A 176 19.48 -3.03 -20.94
CA PHE A 176 18.64 -3.83 -21.84
C PHE A 176 19.48 -4.52 -22.94
N ALA A 177 20.80 -4.34 -22.98
CA ALA A 177 21.69 -4.98 -23.95
C ALA A 177 21.53 -6.51 -24.01
N GLU A 178 21.41 -7.17 -22.85
CA GLU A 178 21.20 -8.61 -22.72
C GLU A 178 19.94 -9.14 -23.43
N LEU A 179 18.97 -8.26 -23.74
CA LEU A 179 17.74 -8.67 -24.42
C LEU A 179 17.91 -8.78 -25.93
N ILE A 180 18.94 -8.15 -26.50
CA ILE A 180 19.23 -8.16 -27.94
C ILE A 180 20.21 -9.28 -28.28
N GLU A 181 21.13 -9.64 -27.38
CA GLU A 181 22.07 -10.73 -27.62
C GLU A 181 21.33 -12.00 -28.06
N ASP A 182 21.83 -12.69 -29.08
CA ASP A 182 21.24 -13.95 -29.53
C ASP A 182 21.44 -15.05 -28.48
N ILE A 183 20.59 -16.07 -28.48
CA ILE A 183 20.77 -17.23 -27.60
C ILE A 183 21.68 -18.21 -28.32
N ASP A 184 22.76 -18.59 -27.65
CA ASP A 184 23.62 -19.65 -28.13
C ASP A 184 22.89 -21.01 -28.04
N MET A 185 22.45 -21.49 -29.20
CA MET A 185 21.78 -22.78 -29.38
C MET A 185 22.72 -23.96 -29.15
N GLU A 186 24.04 -23.77 -29.08
CA GLU A 186 24.98 -24.83 -28.69
C GLU A 186 24.89 -25.12 -27.19
N ILE A 187 24.60 -24.12 -26.36
CA ILE A 187 24.59 -24.20 -24.90
C ILE A 187 23.20 -24.49 -24.33
N TYR A 188 22.14 -24.10 -25.05
CA TYR A 188 20.75 -24.24 -24.59
C TYR A 188 19.92 -25.17 -25.47
N TYR A 189 18.99 -25.89 -24.87
CA TYR A 189 17.90 -26.59 -25.55
C TYR A 189 16.61 -25.78 -25.54
N THR A 190 15.88 -25.84 -26.64
CA THR A 190 14.45 -25.50 -26.66
C THR A 190 13.63 -26.64 -26.03
N PRO A 191 12.37 -26.38 -25.63
CA PRO A 191 11.48 -27.43 -25.16
C PRO A 191 11.30 -28.53 -26.21
N GLU A 192 11.23 -28.14 -27.49
CA GLU A 192 11.11 -29.02 -28.65
C GLU A 192 12.33 -29.94 -28.78
N ASP A 193 13.56 -29.42 -28.65
CA ASP A 193 14.78 -30.25 -28.69
C ASP A 193 14.79 -31.33 -27.59
N ILE A 194 14.31 -30.98 -26.38
CA ILE A 194 14.22 -31.93 -25.26
C ILE A 194 13.14 -32.98 -25.52
N MET A 195 12.02 -32.56 -26.11
CA MET A 195 10.94 -33.46 -26.49
C MET A 195 11.44 -34.49 -27.51
N GLU A 196 12.20 -34.06 -28.52
CA GLU A 196 12.77 -34.94 -29.54
C GLU A 196 13.84 -35.86 -28.94
N LYS A 197 14.83 -35.30 -28.23
CA LYS A 197 15.97 -36.05 -27.68
C LYS A 197 15.58 -37.09 -26.62
N TYR A 198 14.60 -36.77 -25.77
CA TYR A 198 14.22 -37.61 -24.62
C TYR A 198 12.80 -38.18 -24.70
N SER A 199 12.11 -38.01 -25.83
CA SER A 199 10.73 -38.45 -26.05
C SER A 199 9.78 -38.02 -24.93
N MET A 200 9.97 -36.81 -24.42
CA MET A 200 9.16 -36.24 -23.33
C MET A 200 8.00 -35.42 -23.91
N THR A 201 6.87 -35.35 -23.20
CA THR A 201 5.84 -34.36 -23.54
C THR A 201 6.28 -32.97 -23.08
N ARG A 202 5.79 -31.90 -23.72
CA ARG A 202 6.11 -30.51 -23.33
C ARG A 202 5.87 -30.23 -21.84
N ALA A 203 4.77 -30.78 -21.30
CA ALA A 203 4.44 -30.67 -19.88
C ALA A 203 5.43 -31.42 -18.98
N ALA A 204 5.89 -32.60 -19.42
CA ALA A 204 6.92 -33.36 -18.72
C ALA A 204 8.26 -32.62 -18.71
N VAL A 205 8.64 -31.95 -19.81
CA VAL A 205 9.86 -31.11 -19.88
C VAL A 205 9.81 -29.98 -18.85
N ALA A 206 8.70 -29.23 -18.80
CA ALA A 206 8.53 -28.14 -17.84
C ALA A 206 8.58 -28.64 -16.38
N THR A 207 7.92 -29.77 -16.09
CA THR A 207 7.90 -30.39 -14.76
C THR A 207 9.28 -30.91 -14.36
N PHE A 208 10.03 -31.49 -15.31
CA PHE A 208 11.38 -31.98 -15.11
C PHE A 208 12.34 -30.84 -14.80
N ALA A 209 12.30 -29.77 -15.59
CA ALA A 209 13.13 -28.59 -15.36
C ALA A 209 12.87 -27.97 -13.98
N LEU A 210 11.60 -27.91 -13.55
CA LEU A 210 11.23 -27.44 -12.22
C LEU A 210 11.77 -28.35 -11.10
N ARG A 211 11.61 -29.67 -11.26
CA ARG A 211 12.02 -30.67 -10.26
C ARG A 211 13.53 -30.66 -10.01
N TYR A 212 14.32 -30.54 -11.07
CA TYR A 212 15.78 -30.55 -10.98
C TYR A 212 16.40 -29.14 -10.93
N ASN A 213 15.56 -28.11 -10.74
CA ASN A 213 15.96 -26.70 -10.69
C ASN A 213 16.91 -26.31 -11.85
N VAL A 214 16.53 -26.71 -13.06
CA VAL A 214 17.34 -26.49 -14.27
C VAL A 214 17.39 -25.00 -14.59
N PRO A 215 18.60 -24.41 -14.77
CA PRO A 215 18.73 -23.03 -15.21
C PRO A 215 18.01 -22.81 -16.54
N ARG A 216 17.15 -21.78 -16.58
CA ARG A 216 16.41 -21.41 -17.79
C ARG A 216 16.52 -19.92 -18.10
N LYS A 217 16.52 -19.58 -19.38
CA LYS A 217 16.39 -18.21 -19.90
C LYS A 217 15.07 -18.08 -20.62
N ASN A 218 14.37 -16.97 -20.41
CA ASN A 218 13.13 -16.66 -21.11
C ASN A 218 13.37 -15.48 -22.06
N ARG A 219 13.24 -15.69 -23.37
CA ARG A 219 13.34 -14.62 -24.38
C ARG A 219 12.17 -14.75 -25.37
N HIS A 220 11.58 -13.62 -25.75
CA HIS A 220 10.49 -13.55 -26.75
C HIS A 220 9.38 -14.60 -26.64
N HIS A 221 8.94 -14.93 -25.42
CA HIS A 221 7.94 -15.97 -25.13
C HIS A 221 8.40 -17.42 -25.27
N GLU A 222 9.67 -17.64 -25.57
CA GLU A 222 10.33 -18.92 -25.59
C GLU A 222 11.16 -19.13 -24.32
N VAL A 223 11.36 -20.39 -23.97
CA VAL A 223 12.07 -20.82 -22.76
C VAL A 223 13.21 -21.73 -23.16
N TYR A 224 14.41 -21.42 -22.73
CA TYR A 224 15.62 -22.13 -23.11
C TYR A 224 16.26 -22.73 -21.87
N TYR A 225 16.51 -24.03 -21.90
CA TYR A 225 17.06 -24.79 -20.78
C TYR A 225 18.53 -25.10 -21.01
N LEU A 226 19.36 -24.99 -19.98
CA LEU A 226 20.79 -25.29 -20.12
C LEU A 226 21.00 -26.79 -20.45
N LYS A 227 21.71 -27.10 -21.55
CA LYS A 227 21.90 -28.48 -22.03
C LYS A 227 22.57 -29.38 -21.00
N SER A 228 23.72 -28.93 -20.47
CA SER A 228 24.51 -29.69 -19.48
C SER A 228 23.72 -30.04 -18.21
N ALA A 229 22.80 -29.17 -17.81
CA ALA A 229 21.95 -29.40 -16.64
C ALA A 229 20.85 -30.44 -16.92
N ILE A 230 20.23 -30.41 -18.11
CA ILE A 230 19.24 -31.42 -18.52
C ILE A 230 19.92 -32.78 -18.67
N ASP A 231 21.01 -32.83 -19.42
CA ASP A 231 21.74 -34.06 -19.72
C ASP A 231 22.28 -34.68 -18.44
N GLY A 232 22.96 -33.89 -17.61
CA GLY A 232 23.50 -34.35 -16.33
C GLY A 232 22.42 -34.75 -15.31
N ALA A 233 21.20 -34.20 -15.39
CA ALA A 233 20.09 -34.64 -14.54
C ALA A 233 19.51 -35.99 -15.00
N LYS A 234 19.42 -36.19 -16.33
CA LYS A 234 18.99 -37.48 -16.91
C LYS A 234 20.01 -38.59 -16.66
N GLU A 235 21.30 -38.29 -16.78
CA GLU A 235 22.37 -39.24 -16.49
C GLU A 235 22.41 -39.63 -15.01
N ARG A 236 22.23 -38.67 -14.08
CA ARG A 236 22.17 -38.96 -12.64
C ARG A 236 21.02 -39.89 -12.27
N GLY A 237 19.86 -39.74 -12.90
CA GLY A 237 18.72 -40.64 -12.69
C GLY A 237 18.91 -42.05 -13.27
N ASN A 238 19.90 -42.26 -14.13
CA ASN A 238 20.21 -43.56 -14.72
C ASN A 238 21.41 -44.27 -14.06
N LYS A 239 22.14 -43.61 -13.15
CA LYS A 239 23.21 -44.25 -12.38
C LYS A 239 22.60 -45.12 -11.29
N ILE A 240 22.38 -46.39 -11.63
CA ILE A 240 22.00 -47.44 -10.68
C ILE A 240 23.25 -47.77 -9.85
N ASP A 241 23.10 -47.82 -8.52
CA ASP A 241 24.17 -48.28 -7.63
C ASP A 241 24.54 -49.74 -8.01
N PRO A 242 25.80 -50.03 -8.37
CA PRO A 242 26.24 -51.37 -8.78
C PRO A 242 25.92 -52.49 -7.76
N ASN A 243 25.71 -52.12 -6.50
CA ASN A 243 25.44 -53.05 -5.40
C ASN A 243 23.95 -53.41 -5.23
N TYR A 244 23.06 -52.87 -6.07
CA TYR A 244 21.63 -53.13 -6.00
C TYR A 244 21.08 -53.62 -7.34
N TYR A 245 20.16 -54.58 -7.28
CA TYR A 245 19.35 -55.00 -8.41
C TYR A 245 18.04 -54.25 -8.50
N THR A 246 17.63 -53.90 -9.71
CA THR A 246 16.22 -53.63 -9.99
C THR A 246 15.44 -54.96 -10.06
N TYR A 247 14.13 -54.89 -9.87
CA TYR A 247 13.27 -56.07 -10.04
C TYR A 247 13.37 -56.65 -11.46
N ASP A 248 13.62 -55.82 -12.47
CA ASP A 248 13.76 -56.28 -13.85
C ASP A 248 15.10 -57.03 -14.04
N ASP A 249 16.19 -56.55 -13.42
CA ASP A 249 17.47 -57.29 -13.41
C ASP A 249 17.34 -58.68 -12.75
N ILE A 250 16.53 -58.80 -11.68
CA ILE A 250 16.29 -60.08 -10.99
C ILE A 250 15.46 -61.03 -11.85
N LYS A 251 14.45 -60.52 -12.58
CA LYS A 251 13.67 -61.32 -13.54
C LYS A 251 14.57 -61.89 -14.62
N GLU A 252 15.45 -61.06 -15.18
CA GLU A 252 16.37 -61.46 -16.25
C GLU A 252 17.43 -62.47 -15.74
N LYS A 253 18.03 -62.21 -14.58
CA LYS A 253 19.10 -63.05 -14.02
C LYS A 253 18.61 -64.40 -13.46
N TYR A 254 17.44 -64.42 -12.83
CA TYR A 254 16.95 -65.58 -12.06
C TYR A 254 15.64 -66.18 -12.57
N GLY A 255 14.99 -65.57 -13.57
CA GLY A 255 13.72 -66.06 -14.11
C GLY A 255 12.54 -65.94 -13.14
N PHE A 256 12.66 -65.13 -12.08
CA PHE A 256 11.59 -64.97 -11.09
C PHE A 256 10.49 -64.04 -11.58
N THR A 257 9.25 -64.29 -11.16
CA THR A 257 8.15 -63.35 -11.33
C THR A 257 8.22 -62.23 -10.28
N THR A 258 7.57 -61.10 -10.53
CA THR A 258 7.47 -59.97 -9.57
C THR A 258 6.95 -60.41 -8.19
N ILE A 259 6.06 -61.41 -8.17
CA ILE A 259 5.48 -61.99 -6.95
C ILE A 259 6.55 -62.78 -6.19
N ASN A 260 7.32 -63.62 -6.88
CA ASN A 260 8.40 -64.40 -6.27
C ASN A 260 9.46 -63.49 -5.66
N ILE A 261 9.88 -62.45 -6.38
CA ILE A 261 10.86 -61.47 -5.88
C ILE A 261 10.33 -60.83 -4.59
N SER A 262 9.07 -60.38 -4.59
CA SER A 262 8.45 -59.76 -3.41
C SER A 262 8.36 -60.74 -2.23
N TYR A 263 8.08 -62.02 -2.49
CA TYR A 263 8.09 -63.07 -1.47
C TYR A 263 9.48 -63.22 -0.83
N TYR A 264 10.55 -63.36 -1.62
CA TYR A 264 11.91 -63.51 -1.09
C TYR A 264 12.35 -62.28 -0.30
N VAL A 265 12.11 -61.09 -0.85
CA VAL A 265 12.49 -59.83 -0.20
C VAL A 265 11.76 -59.66 1.14
N ASN A 266 10.48 -60.01 1.23
CA ASN A 266 9.72 -59.93 2.48
C ASN A 266 10.07 -61.05 3.47
N LYS A 267 10.27 -62.28 3.01
CA LYS A 267 10.52 -63.46 3.87
C LYS A 267 11.86 -63.38 4.59
N TYR A 268 12.87 -62.83 3.94
CA TYR A 268 14.24 -62.75 4.45
C TYR A 268 14.67 -61.33 4.83
N ASP A 269 13.72 -60.39 4.91
CA ASP A 269 13.93 -58.98 5.25
C ASP A 269 15.12 -58.33 4.52
N ILE A 270 15.14 -58.51 3.19
CA ILE A 270 16.25 -58.02 2.36
C ILE A 270 16.19 -56.49 2.29
N LYS A 271 17.32 -55.84 2.57
CA LYS A 271 17.44 -54.38 2.49
C LYS A 271 17.05 -53.89 1.09
N ARG A 272 16.06 -52.99 1.08
CA ARG A 272 15.54 -52.37 -0.14
C ARG A 272 15.27 -50.89 0.05
N TYR A 273 15.37 -50.13 -1.02
CA TYR A 273 14.94 -48.74 -1.06
C TYR A 273 14.19 -48.45 -2.37
N LYS A 274 13.46 -47.34 -2.37
CA LYS A 274 12.73 -46.85 -3.54
C LYS A 274 13.59 -45.80 -4.25
N ASP A 275 13.88 -46.03 -5.53
CA ASP A 275 14.46 -45.03 -6.42
C ASP A 275 13.45 -44.67 -7.52
N GLY A 276 12.72 -43.58 -7.29
CA GLY A 276 11.57 -43.21 -8.11
C GLY A 276 10.48 -44.30 -8.12
N VAL A 277 10.21 -44.86 -9.31
CA VAL A 277 9.23 -45.95 -9.50
C VAL A 277 9.85 -47.32 -9.23
N ARG A 278 11.18 -47.44 -9.35
CA ARG A 278 11.91 -48.71 -9.25
C ARG A 278 12.16 -49.06 -7.78
N THR A 279 12.12 -50.37 -7.49
CA THR A 279 12.47 -50.90 -6.17
C THR A 279 13.83 -51.56 -6.29
N MET A 280 14.78 -51.08 -5.51
CA MET A 280 16.17 -51.52 -5.51
C MET A 280 16.37 -52.53 -4.37
N VAL A 281 16.91 -53.70 -4.69
CA VAL A 281 17.15 -54.81 -3.75
C VAL A 281 18.65 -55.05 -3.65
N ASN A 282 19.19 -55.18 -2.44
CA ASN A 282 20.63 -55.43 -2.28
C ASN A 282 21.03 -56.74 -3.01
N LYS A 283 22.04 -56.63 -3.89
CA LYS A 283 22.48 -57.71 -4.77
C LYS A 283 23.14 -58.86 -4.01
N GLU A 284 23.99 -58.54 -3.03
CA GLU A 284 24.72 -59.54 -2.26
C GLU A 284 23.78 -60.34 -1.36
N ASP A 285 22.91 -59.66 -0.63
CA ASP A 285 21.93 -60.29 0.26
C ASP A 285 20.99 -61.21 -0.54
N PHE A 286 20.48 -60.72 -1.69
CA PHE A 286 19.58 -61.50 -2.54
C PHE A 286 20.29 -62.71 -3.16
N ASP A 287 21.50 -62.54 -3.70
CA ASP A 287 22.28 -63.63 -4.27
C ASP A 287 22.62 -64.71 -3.22
N GLN A 288 22.96 -64.31 -2.00
CA GLN A 288 23.23 -65.23 -0.89
C GLN A 288 22.00 -66.07 -0.53
N ILE A 289 20.81 -65.45 -0.47
CA ILE A 289 19.57 -66.14 -0.14
C ILE A 289 19.20 -67.16 -1.23
N ILE A 290 19.36 -66.79 -2.50
CA ILE A 290 19.08 -67.70 -3.62
C ILE A 290 20.08 -68.86 -3.66
N ARG A 291 21.37 -68.63 -3.35
CA ARG A 291 22.36 -69.70 -3.21
C ARG A 291 22.01 -70.65 -2.06
N ARG A 292 21.70 -70.12 -0.87
CA ARG A 292 21.27 -70.90 0.30
C ARG A 292 20.01 -71.74 0.04
N GLN A 293 19.07 -71.24 -0.76
CA GLN A 293 17.89 -71.99 -1.20
C GLN A 293 18.24 -73.13 -2.19
N LYS A 294 19.19 -72.90 -3.12
CA LYS A 294 19.62 -73.92 -4.09
C LYS A 294 20.45 -75.03 -3.45
N ASP A 295 21.22 -74.71 -2.41
CA ASP A 295 22.12 -75.67 -1.73
C ASP A 295 21.41 -76.56 -0.70
N GLY A 296 20.10 -76.41 -0.50
CA GLY A 296 19.29 -77.34 0.31
C GLY A 296 19.58 -77.36 1.81
N ILE A 297 20.36 -76.40 2.34
CA ILE A 297 20.65 -76.29 3.78
C ILE A 297 19.63 -75.32 4.39
N GLY A 298 18.46 -75.86 4.71
CA GLY A 298 17.51 -75.20 5.61
C GLY A 298 17.91 -75.47 7.06
N LYS A 299 18.34 -74.45 7.79
CA LYS A 299 18.00 -74.27 9.22
C LYS A 299 18.25 -72.85 9.70
N GLU A 300 17.20 -72.37 10.37
CA GLU A 300 16.95 -71.18 11.18
C GLU A 300 18.17 -70.47 11.80
N GLU A 301 18.30 -69.17 11.52
CA GLU A 301 18.74 -68.18 12.51
C GLU A 301 17.85 -66.94 12.38
N LYS A 302 16.89 -66.79 13.30
CA LYS A 302 16.27 -65.48 13.57
C LYS A 302 17.26 -64.70 14.43
N ALA A 303 17.93 -63.72 13.83
CA ALA A 303 18.57 -62.67 14.62
C ALA A 303 17.48 -61.96 15.44
N GLN A 304 17.60 -62.03 16.77
CA GLN A 304 16.77 -61.26 17.70
C GLN A 304 16.99 -59.77 17.40
N ILE A 305 15.95 -59.11 16.88
CA ILE A 305 15.90 -57.65 16.85
C ILE A 305 15.39 -57.20 18.21
N ASP A 306 16.34 -56.66 18.96
CA ASP A 306 16.16 -55.94 20.20
C ASP A 306 15.25 -54.71 19.94
N ASN A 307 13.97 -54.81 20.32
CA ASN A 307 13.00 -53.73 20.25
C ASN A 307 13.17 -52.75 21.43
N SER A 308 14.36 -52.20 21.58
CA SER A 308 14.69 -51.19 22.60
C SER A 308 15.08 -49.86 21.94
N LYS A 309 14.07 -49.14 21.42
CA LYS A 309 14.01 -47.70 21.10
C LYS A 309 12.64 -47.44 20.45
N LYS A 310 11.71 -46.62 20.93
CA LYS A 310 11.67 -45.54 21.91
C LYS A 310 10.19 -45.36 22.32
N GLU A 311 9.88 -45.49 23.60
CA GLU A 311 8.80 -44.74 24.23
C GLU A 311 9.37 -44.11 25.49
N GLU A 312 10.17 -43.06 25.33
CA GLU A 312 10.44 -42.16 26.44
C GLU A 312 9.20 -41.30 26.66
N LYS A 313 8.44 -41.62 27.71
CA LYS A 313 7.50 -40.68 28.34
C LYS A 313 8.31 -39.49 28.83
N SER A 314 8.41 -38.46 27.99
CA SER A 314 9.07 -37.20 28.33
C SER A 314 8.34 -36.51 29.47
N GLU A 315 9.08 -36.11 30.50
CA GLU A 315 8.62 -35.25 31.61
C GLU A 315 7.81 -34.04 31.12
N PRO A 316 6.81 -33.57 31.89
CA PRO A 316 6.00 -32.40 31.52
C PRO A 316 6.92 -31.21 31.20
N PHE A 317 6.68 -30.62 30.04
CA PHE A 317 7.43 -29.46 29.56
C PHE A 317 7.18 -28.27 30.49
N VAL A 318 8.20 -27.84 31.23
CA VAL A 318 8.17 -26.65 32.08
C VAL A 318 8.65 -25.45 31.28
N VAL A 319 7.81 -24.43 31.17
CA VAL A 319 8.14 -23.16 30.50
C VAL A 319 9.17 -22.40 31.34
N PRO A 320 10.30 -21.94 30.78
CA PRO A 320 11.26 -21.11 31.50
C PRO A 320 10.61 -19.81 32.02
N GLU A 321 10.95 -19.44 33.26
CA GLU A 321 10.49 -18.20 33.88
C GLU A 321 10.92 -16.99 33.04
N GLY A 322 9.99 -16.08 32.74
CA GLY A 322 10.24 -14.95 31.83
C GLY A 322 9.99 -15.21 30.34
N TYR A 323 9.53 -16.41 29.94
CA TYR A 323 9.18 -16.72 28.54
C TYR A 323 7.70 -17.13 28.35
N TYR A 324 7.18 -16.91 27.14
CA TYR A 324 5.90 -17.45 26.66
C TYR A 324 6.11 -18.49 25.56
N THR A 325 5.29 -19.54 25.55
CA THR A 325 5.22 -20.46 24.41
C THR A 325 4.35 -19.86 23.31
N ALA A 326 4.51 -20.34 22.07
CA ALA A 326 3.64 -19.94 20.97
C ALA A 326 2.14 -20.20 21.25
N ASP A 327 1.85 -21.20 22.08
CA ASP A 327 0.49 -21.58 22.48
C ASP A 327 -0.08 -20.61 23.52
N MET A 328 0.71 -20.20 24.51
CA MET A 328 0.33 -19.15 25.47
C MET A 328 0.05 -17.81 24.78
N ILE A 329 0.90 -17.40 23.84
CA ILE A 329 0.70 -16.15 23.07
C ILE A 329 -0.57 -16.23 22.22
N ALA A 330 -0.85 -17.40 21.64
CA ALA A 330 -2.05 -17.64 20.86
C ALA A 330 -3.33 -17.47 21.70
N GLU A 331 -3.31 -18.00 22.93
CA GLU A 331 -4.42 -17.86 23.88
C GLU A 331 -4.60 -16.41 24.35
N THR A 332 -3.53 -15.77 24.84
CA THR A 332 -3.58 -14.39 25.37
C THR A 332 -4.11 -13.38 24.36
N TYR A 333 -3.70 -13.50 23.09
CA TYR A 333 -4.07 -12.55 22.04
C TYR A 333 -5.15 -13.07 21.08
N SER A 334 -5.76 -14.23 21.36
CA SER A 334 -6.79 -14.86 20.51
C SER A 334 -6.36 -15.02 19.03
N MET A 335 -5.09 -15.40 18.83
CA MET A 335 -4.49 -15.62 17.51
C MET A 335 -4.22 -17.11 17.28
N THR A 336 -4.06 -17.53 16.02
CA THR A 336 -3.66 -18.92 15.74
C THR A 336 -2.15 -19.11 15.94
N ARG A 337 -1.75 -20.29 16.45
CA ARG A 337 -0.33 -20.69 16.63
C ARG A 337 0.55 -20.41 15.41
N LYS A 338 0.04 -20.73 14.22
CA LYS A 338 0.73 -20.48 12.95
C LYS A 338 0.98 -19.00 12.70
N ASN A 339 0.03 -18.13 13.05
CA ASN A 339 0.17 -16.69 12.88
C ASN A 339 1.19 -16.11 13.86
N VAL A 340 1.21 -16.59 15.11
CA VAL A 340 2.24 -16.24 16.11
C VAL A 340 3.64 -16.52 15.55
N TRP A 341 3.87 -17.68 14.92
CA TRP A 341 5.16 -17.98 14.28
C TRP A 341 5.52 -17.06 13.13
N VAL A 342 4.55 -16.71 12.27
CA VAL A 342 4.80 -15.78 11.15
C VAL A 342 5.17 -14.39 11.68
N VAL A 343 4.42 -13.89 12.66
CA VAL A 343 4.62 -12.58 13.26
C VAL A 343 5.96 -12.49 13.99
N THR A 344 6.25 -13.46 14.86
CA THR A 344 7.52 -13.51 15.62
C THR A 344 8.75 -13.63 14.72
N ARG A 345 8.68 -14.39 13.61
CA ARG A 345 9.76 -14.46 12.60
C ARG A 345 9.94 -13.16 11.84
N LYS A 346 8.84 -12.51 11.43
CA LYS A 346 8.90 -11.26 10.66
C LYS A 346 9.52 -10.12 11.48
N GLN A 347 9.31 -10.13 12.78
CA GLN A 347 9.76 -9.08 13.70
C GLN A 347 11.04 -9.43 14.45
N ASN A 348 11.63 -10.60 14.18
CA ASN A 348 12.83 -11.09 14.84
C ASN A 348 12.73 -11.04 16.38
N ILE A 349 11.59 -11.46 16.95
CA ILE A 349 11.42 -11.51 18.41
C ILE A 349 12.38 -12.54 18.99
N PRO A 350 13.16 -12.20 20.03
CA PRO A 350 14.08 -13.13 20.69
C PRO A 350 13.39 -14.42 21.12
N ARG A 351 14.00 -15.56 20.78
CA ARG A 351 13.47 -16.89 21.13
C ARG A 351 14.56 -17.84 21.58
N ILE A 352 14.20 -18.74 22.48
CA ILE A 352 14.99 -19.90 22.89
C ILE A 352 14.24 -21.16 22.48
N VAL A 353 14.98 -22.20 22.06
CA VAL A 353 14.41 -23.51 21.73
C VAL A 353 14.63 -24.44 22.92
N VAL A 354 13.56 -24.84 23.60
CA VAL A 354 13.59 -25.75 24.74
C VAL A 354 12.80 -27.01 24.39
N LYS A 355 13.42 -28.19 24.44
CA LYS A 355 12.80 -29.50 24.11
C LYS A 355 11.94 -29.43 22.81
N ASN A 356 12.48 -28.88 21.73
CA ASN A 356 11.82 -28.65 20.43
C ASN A 356 10.66 -27.63 20.40
N ASN A 357 10.38 -26.92 21.49
CA ASN A 357 9.39 -25.84 21.53
C ASN A 357 10.08 -24.46 21.51
N ASN A 358 9.55 -23.56 20.69
CA ASN A 358 10.00 -22.17 20.66
C ASN A 358 9.36 -21.39 21.82
N CYS A 359 10.20 -20.86 22.70
CA CYS A 359 9.83 -19.97 23.79
C CYS A 359 10.31 -18.55 23.47
N TYR A 360 9.44 -17.55 23.65
CA TYR A 360 9.70 -16.15 23.32
C TYR A 360 9.74 -15.31 24.59
N GLU A 361 10.63 -14.32 24.65
CA GLU A 361 10.80 -13.45 25.81
C GLU A 361 9.52 -12.63 26.09
N LYS A 362 9.03 -12.64 27.33
CA LYS A 362 7.74 -12.02 27.70
C LYS A 362 7.69 -10.52 27.38
N GLU A 363 8.70 -9.75 27.76
CA GLU A 363 8.73 -8.29 27.55
C GLU A 363 8.65 -7.91 26.07
N ALA A 364 9.41 -8.62 25.22
CA ALA A 364 9.42 -8.40 23.78
C ALA A 364 8.08 -8.77 23.14
N VAL A 365 7.44 -9.84 23.63
CA VAL A 365 6.09 -10.24 23.21
C VAL A 365 5.07 -9.18 23.63
N ASP A 366 5.04 -8.78 24.90
CA ASP A 366 4.05 -7.83 25.41
C ASP A 366 4.15 -6.48 24.71
N THR A 367 5.38 -5.98 24.50
CA THR A 367 5.62 -4.72 23.77
C THR A 367 5.03 -4.77 22.36
N TYR A 368 5.26 -5.85 21.61
CA TYR A 368 4.82 -5.94 20.22
C TYR A 368 3.35 -6.33 20.08
N PHE A 369 2.86 -7.23 20.94
CA PHE A 369 1.51 -7.78 20.85
C PHE A 369 0.46 -6.95 21.60
N SER A 370 0.85 -5.97 22.42
CA SER A 370 -0.03 -4.95 23.01
C SER A 370 -1.00 -4.30 22.01
N LYS A 371 -0.58 -4.12 20.75
CA LYS A 371 -1.43 -3.59 19.67
C LYS A 371 -2.61 -4.48 19.27
N TYR A 372 -2.56 -5.77 19.60
CA TYR A 372 -3.64 -6.73 19.39
C TYR A 372 -4.50 -6.89 20.64
N GLN A 373 -4.10 -6.30 21.76
CA GLN A 373 -4.89 -6.28 22.98
C GLN A 373 -6.15 -5.45 22.73
N VAL A 374 -7.28 -6.07 22.95
CA VAL A 374 -8.59 -5.46 22.78
C VAL A 374 -8.86 -4.62 24.03
N SER A 375 -9.26 -3.35 23.87
CA SER A 375 -9.67 -2.55 25.03
C SER A 375 -10.89 -3.20 25.69
N GLU A 376 -10.83 -3.36 27.02
CA GLU A 376 -11.91 -3.98 27.81
C GLU A 376 -13.21 -3.15 27.82
N GLU A 377 -13.19 -1.93 27.27
CA GLU A 377 -14.33 -1.01 27.21
C GLU A 377 -15.45 -1.41 26.23
N VAL A 378 -15.31 -2.49 25.45
CA VAL A 378 -16.32 -2.93 24.47
C VAL A 378 -17.06 -4.17 24.96
N SER A 379 -18.31 -3.98 25.37
CA SER A 379 -19.20 -5.01 25.91
C SER A 379 -19.64 -6.05 24.87
N GLU A 380 -20.02 -5.62 23.65
CA GLU A 380 -20.61 -6.52 22.64
C GLU A 380 -19.91 -6.47 21.27
N TRP A 381 -19.62 -7.67 20.73
CA TRP A 381 -18.92 -7.87 19.46
C TRP A 381 -19.78 -8.64 18.45
N LEU A 382 -19.92 -8.11 17.23
CA LEU A 382 -20.66 -8.73 16.13
C LEU A 382 -19.74 -9.20 15.02
N THR A 383 -19.99 -10.40 14.49
CA THR A 383 -19.30 -10.90 13.29
C THR A 383 -19.72 -10.11 12.04
N GLY A 384 -18.88 -10.15 10.99
CA GLY A 384 -19.22 -9.53 9.72
C GLY A 384 -20.57 -9.95 9.12
N LYS A 385 -20.98 -11.22 9.29
CA LYS A 385 -22.29 -11.73 8.83
C LYS A 385 -23.43 -11.23 9.70
N GLN A 386 -23.23 -11.12 11.01
CA GLN A 386 -24.22 -10.56 11.93
C GLN A 386 -24.46 -9.07 11.64
N VAL A 387 -23.40 -8.30 11.36
CA VAL A 387 -23.54 -6.88 10.97
C VAL A 387 -24.32 -6.73 9.65
N GLU A 388 -24.04 -7.57 8.65
CA GLU A 388 -24.78 -7.59 7.39
C GLU A 388 -26.28 -7.84 7.62
N LYS A 389 -26.62 -8.82 8.46
CA LYS A 389 -28.00 -9.19 8.77
C LYS A 389 -28.73 -8.15 9.65
N GLN A 390 -28.10 -7.68 10.72
CA GLN A 390 -28.72 -6.81 11.72
C GLN A 390 -28.92 -5.38 11.21
N TYR A 391 -28.00 -4.87 10.38
CA TYR A 391 -28.04 -3.50 9.88
C TYR A 391 -28.40 -3.41 8.39
N ALA A 392 -28.87 -4.51 7.80
CA ALA A 392 -29.23 -4.64 6.39
C ALA A 392 -28.15 -4.05 5.45
N MET A 393 -26.89 -4.45 5.67
CA MET A 393 -25.74 -3.94 4.92
C MET A 393 -25.20 -4.99 3.95
N THR A 394 -24.78 -4.56 2.77
CA THR A 394 -23.99 -5.41 1.86
C THR A 394 -22.57 -5.57 2.41
N LYS A 395 -21.87 -6.63 1.97
CA LYS A 395 -20.48 -6.90 2.36
C LYS A 395 -19.54 -5.71 2.13
N ASP A 396 -19.67 -5.05 0.98
CA ASP A 396 -18.89 -3.86 0.62
C ASP A 396 -19.35 -2.62 1.39
N GLY A 397 -20.66 -2.49 1.61
CA GLY A 397 -21.24 -1.45 2.44
C GLY A 397 -20.71 -1.50 3.87
N ARG A 398 -20.63 -2.69 4.47
CA ARG A 398 -20.03 -2.94 5.79
C ARG A 398 -18.58 -2.48 5.83
N ALA A 399 -17.75 -2.95 4.88
CA ALA A 399 -16.32 -2.59 4.83
C ALA A 399 -16.10 -1.07 4.70
N SER A 400 -16.88 -0.41 3.84
CA SER A 400 -16.85 1.05 3.68
C SER A 400 -17.30 1.79 4.94
N PHE A 401 -18.33 1.30 5.63
CA PHE A 401 -18.86 1.91 6.85
C PHE A 401 -17.87 1.83 8.02
N ILE A 402 -17.30 0.65 8.28
CA ILE A 402 -16.30 0.45 9.33
C ILE A 402 -15.10 1.38 9.12
N ARG A 403 -14.58 1.45 7.89
CA ARG A 403 -13.43 2.31 7.55
C ARG A 403 -13.75 3.79 7.70
N ARG A 404 -14.92 4.24 7.26
CA ARG A 404 -15.33 5.65 7.32
C ARG A 404 -15.50 6.16 8.75
N HIS A 405 -15.96 5.30 9.65
CA HIS A 405 -16.28 5.69 11.02
C HIS A 405 -15.29 5.15 12.06
N ASN A 406 -14.15 4.59 11.60
CA ASN A 406 -13.08 4.05 12.42
C ASN A 406 -13.59 3.11 13.54
N ILE A 407 -14.52 2.22 13.19
CA ILE A 407 -15.18 1.34 14.15
C ILE A 407 -14.17 0.31 14.69
N PRO A 408 -14.02 0.17 16.02
CA PRO A 408 -13.15 -0.82 16.61
C PRO A 408 -13.44 -2.23 16.09
N SER A 409 -12.38 -2.92 15.64
CA SER A 409 -12.46 -4.26 15.08
C SER A 409 -11.40 -5.17 15.68
N LYS A 410 -11.74 -6.44 15.90
CA LYS A 410 -10.80 -7.48 16.34
C LYS A 410 -10.88 -8.70 15.44
N ILE A 411 -9.78 -9.44 15.34
CA ILE A 411 -9.70 -10.68 14.58
C ILE A 411 -9.52 -11.82 15.58
N ASN A 412 -10.51 -12.69 15.68
CA ASN A 412 -10.41 -13.92 16.46
C ASN A 412 -10.50 -15.10 15.51
N ASN A 413 -9.48 -15.96 15.49
CA ASN A 413 -9.41 -17.16 14.63
C ASN A 413 -9.68 -16.89 13.13
N GLY A 414 -9.23 -15.74 12.62
CA GLY A 414 -9.42 -15.35 11.22
C GLY A 414 -10.81 -14.81 10.88
N ILE A 415 -11.70 -14.70 11.86
CA ILE A 415 -13.02 -14.09 11.74
C ILE A 415 -12.95 -12.66 12.28
N HIS A 416 -13.47 -11.70 11.51
CA HIS A 416 -13.55 -10.30 11.92
C HIS A 416 -14.79 -10.04 12.78
N TYR A 417 -14.56 -9.39 13.91
CA TYR A 417 -15.57 -8.91 14.83
C TYR A 417 -15.51 -7.38 14.92
N TYR A 418 -16.67 -6.75 15.06
CA TYR A 418 -16.84 -5.31 15.12
C TYR A 418 -17.63 -4.92 16.37
N SER A 419 -17.28 -3.81 17.00
CA SER A 419 -18.01 -3.32 18.17
C SER A 419 -19.45 -2.94 17.80
N LYS A 420 -20.42 -3.57 18.46
CA LYS A 420 -21.85 -3.28 18.27
C LYS A 420 -22.18 -1.85 18.70
N ASP A 421 -21.76 -1.47 19.90
CA ASP A 421 -22.05 -0.15 20.48
C ASP A 421 -21.56 1.00 19.59
N HIS A 422 -20.39 0.86 18.97
CA HIS A 422 -19.86 1.87 18.07
C HIS A 422 -20.61 1.90 16.72
N ILE A 423 -21.07 0.75 16.22
CA ILE A 423 -21.95 0.71 15.04
C ILE A 423 -23.27 1.39 15.35
N ASP A 424 -23.86 1.09 16.52
CA ASP A 424 -25.12 1.66 16.97
C ASP A 424 -25.02 3.18 17.16
N LYS A 425 -23.98 3.69 17.85
CA LYS A 425 -23.72 5.13 18.01
C LYS A 425 -23.63 5.88 16.68
N VAL A 426 -22.95 5.30 15.70
CA VAL A 426 -22.78 5.92 14.39
C VAL A 426 -24.08 5.86 13.58
N LYS A 427 -24.81 4.73 13.65
CA LYS A 427 -26.10 4.57 12.96
C LYS A 427 -27.20 5.41 13.59
N SER A 428 -27.14 5.64 14.90
CA SER A 428 -28.06 6.52 15.63
C SER A 428 -27.74 8.00 15.45
N GLN A 429 -26.62 8.36 14.79
CA GLN A 429 -26.13 9.75 14.68
C GLN A 429 -25.96 10.45 16.04
N GLY A 430 -25.70 9.71 17.13
CA GLY A 430 -25.61 10.24 18.48
C GLY A 430 -26.96 10.46 19.18
N PHE A 431 -28.02 9.77 18.75
CA PHE A 431 -29.33 9.81 19.41
C PHE A 431 -29.42 8.80 20.56
N ASP A 432 -28.70 9.09 21.64
CA ASP A 432 -28.61 8.20 22.82
C ASP A 432 -29.90 8.20 23.69
N ASN A 433 -30.89 9.04 23.39
CA ASN A 433 -32.15 9.18 24.13
C ASN A 433 -33.40 8.80 23.30
N LYS A 434 -33.30 7.91 22.29
CA LYS A 434 -34.47 7.52 21.47
C LYS A 434 -35.69 7.12 22.30
N ASP A 435 -35.46 6.45 23.41
CA ASP A 435 -36.53 5.93 24.28
C ASP A 435 -37.31 7.02 25.02
N LYS A 436 -36.87 8.29 24.95
CA LYS A 436 -37.52 9.45 25.60
C LYS A 436 -38.22 10.39 24.61
N TYR A 437 -38.15 10.10 23.31
CA TYR A 437 -38.72 10.95 22.27
C TYR A 437 -39.63 10.15 21.34
N TYR A 438 -40.81 10.69 21.03
CA TYR A 438 -41.63 10.20 19.93
C TYR A 438 -41.10 10.69 18.59
N SER A 439 -41.05 9.79 17.61
CA SER A 439 -41.13 10.21 16.22
C SER A 439 -42.53 10.74 15.91
N VAL A 440 -42.64 11.60 14.90
CA VAL A 440 -43.95 12.12 14.44
C VAL A 440 -44.93 10.97 14.11
N VAL A 441 -44.43 9.84 13.59
CA VAL A 441 -45.26 8.68 13.24
C VAL A 441 -45.78 7.96 14.50
N GLU A 442 -44.90 7.73 15.49
CA GLU A 442 -45.30 7.11 16.76
C GLU A 442 -46.30 7.99 17.53
N ALA A 443 -46.14 9.32 17.49
CA ALA A 443 -47.09 10.27 18.08
C ALA A 443 -48.46 10.25 17.38
N MET A 444 -48.48 10.09 16.06
CA MET A 444 -49.73 9.93 15.30
C MET A 444 -50.46 8.65 15.68
N GLU A 445 -49.75 7.53 15.79
CA GLU A 445 -50.33 6.23 16.14
C GLU A 445 -50.83 6.19 17.59
N LYS A 446 -50.02 6.69 18.55
CA LYS A 446 -50.36 6.66 19.98
C LYS A 446 -51.60 7.49 20.32
N TYR A 447 -51.74 8.67 19.71
CA TYR A 447 -52.82 9.62 20.00
C TYR A 447 -53.89 9.71 18.92
N ASN A 448 -53.81 8.86 17.89
CA ASN A 448 -54.68 8.86 16.72
C ASN A 448 -54.83 10.25 16.07
N LEU A 449 -53.72 10.98 15.98
CA LEU A 449 -53.66 12.35 15.45
C LEU A 449 -53.25 12.35 13.98
N ARG A 450 -53.76 13.31 13.21
CA ARG A 450 -53.28 13.56 11.85
C ARG A 450 -51.91 14.23 11.91
N ARG A 451 -51.08 13.99 10.88
CA ARG A 451 -49.72 14.54 10.78
C ARG A 451 -49.69 16.07 11.01
N ASP A 452 -50.64 16.79 10.42
CA ASP A 452 -50.71 18.26 10.51
C ASP A 452 -51.07 18.71 11.93
N GLU A 453 -51.87 17.94 12.67
CA GLU A 453 -52.20 18.22 14.06
C GLU A 453 -50.96 18.08 14.94
N VAL A 454 -50.18 17.02 14.75
CA VAL A 454 -48.90 16.83 15.44
C VAL A 454 -47.97 18.02 15.17
N TYR A 455 -47.82 18.46 13.92
CA TYR A 455 -47.03 19.66 13.59
C TYR A 455 -47.61 20.95 14.17
N SER A 456 -48.94 21.07 14.26
CA SER A 456 -49.60 22.22 14.88
C SER A 456 -49.25 22.29 16.38
N TYR A 457 -49.29 21.16 17.10
CA TYR A 457 -48.93 21.11 18.52
C TYR A 457 -47.47 21.48 18.73
N ILE A 458 -46.56 20.97 17.88
CA ILE A 458 -45.14 21.31 17.91
C ILE A 458 -44.88 22.80 17.62
N ARG A 459 -45.72 23.44 16.80
CA ARG A 459 -45.56 24.83 16.37
C ARG A 459 -46.09 25.82 17.41
N TYR A 460 -47.25 25.52 17.99
CA TYR A 460 -47.96 26.44 18.88
C TYR A 460 -47.67 26.19 20.37
N ASN A 461 -47.03 25.07 20.72
CA ASN A 461 -46.56 24.81 22.08
C ASN A 461 -45.04 24.75 22.15
N THR A 462 -44.48 25.16 23.28
CA THR A 462 -43.04 25.07 23.57
C THR A 462 -42.65 23.64 23.93
N ILE A 463 -42.60 22.77 22.93
CA ILE A 463 -42.16 21.38 23.10
C ILE A 463 -40.71 21.24 22.72
N GLN A 464 -39.92 20.56 23.56
CA GLN A 464 -38.56 20.19 23.18
C GLN A 464 -38.58 19.22 21.99
N LYS A 465 -37.94 19.66 20.90
CA LYS A 465 -37.85 18.88 19.66
C LYS A 465 -36.41 18.81 19.19
N MET A 466 -36.02 17.64 18.67
CA MET A 466 -34.76 17.43 18.01
C MET A 466 -34.98 17.05 16.55
N LYS A 467 -34.17 17.62 15.66
CA LYS A 467 -34.23 17.33 14.23
C LYS A 467 -33.03 16.45 13.85
N ILE A 468 -33.30 15.24 13.37
CA ILE A 468 -32.28 14.29 12.91
C ILE A 468 -32.60 13.96 11.45
N GLY A 469 -31.73 14.41 10.55
CA GLY A 469 -31.98 14.35 9.11
C GLY A 469 -33.27 15.09 8.71
N ASN A 470 -34.17 14.38 8.05
CA ASN A 470 -35.48 14.91 7.64
C ASN A 470 -36.60 14.61 8.66
N SER A 471 -36.29 13.92 9.76
CA SER A 471 -37.25 13.51 10.78
C SER A 471 -37.19 14.42 12.00
N ILE A 472 -38.35 14.68 12.61
CA ILE A 472 -38.47 15.41 13.88
C ILE A 472 -38.82 14.42 14.98
N TYR A 473 -38.14 14.54 16.12
CA TYR A 473 -38.35 13.79 17.34
C TYR A 473 -38.80 14.75 18.44
N ILE A 474 -39.80 14.36 19.21
CA ILE A 474 -40.54 15.20 20.16
C ILE A 474 -40.43 14.57 21.54
N LEU A 475 -40.06 15.33 22.58
CA LEU A 475 -39.91 14.78 23.93
C LEU A 475 -41.26 14.21 24.41
N MET A 476 -41.28 12.95 24.84
CA MET A 476 -42.52 12.23 25.19
C MET A 476 -43.25 12.93 26.34
N ASP A 477 -42.54 13.27 27.41
CA ASP A 477 -43.11 13.90 28.60
C ASP A 477 -43.80 15.25 28.31
N ASP A 478 -43.19 16.07 27.46
CA ASP A 478 -43.75 17.39 27.10
C ASP A 478 -44.98 17.23 26.21
N PHE A 479 -44.92 16.30 25.24
CA PHE A 479 -46.01 16.06 24.31
C PHE A 479 -47.23 15.44 25.00
N ASP A 480 -47.00 14.44 25.87
CA ASP A 480 -48.04 13.76 26.64
C ASP A 480 -48.79 14.74 27.55
N LYS A 481 -48.07 15.65 28.24
CA LYS A 481 -48.69 16.69 29.08
C LYS A 481 -49.61 17.62 28.29
N ILE A 482 -49.21 18.01 27.08
CA ILE A 482 -50.02 18.92 26.24
C ILE A 482 -51.26 18.21 25.71
N ILE A 483 -51.12 16.96 25.25
CA ILE A 483 -52.25 16.19 24.75
C ILE A 483 -53.22 15.85 25.88
N GLN A 484 -52.74 15.49 27.07
CA GLN A 484 -53.58 15.27 28.24
C GLN A 484 -54.33 16.53 28.69
N LYS A 485 -53.67 17.70 28.67
CA LYS A 485 -54.33 18.97 28.99
C LYS A 485 -55.48 19.28 28.03
N LYS A 486 -55.35 18.91 26.75
CA LYS A 486 -56.38 19.14 25.74
C LYS A 486 -57.49 18.08 25.73
N LEU A 487 -57.22 16.86 26.20
CA LEU A 487 -58.21 15.79 26.32
C LEU A 487 -59.01 15.86 27.63
N GLY A 488 -58.52 16.61 28.62
CA GLY A 488 -59.19 16.87 29.90
C GLY A 488 -59.98 18.19 29.97
N GLU A 489 -59.92 19.00 28.91
CA GLU A 489 -60.82 20.14 28.62
C GLU A 489 -61.88 19.68 27.61
#